data_AF-A0A7K2JLF6-F1
#
_entry.id   AF-A0A7K2JLF6-F1
#
_cell.length_a   1.000
_cell.length_b   1.000
_cell.length_c   1.000
_cell.angle_alpha   90.00
_cell.angle_beta   90.00
_cell.angle_gamma   90.00
#
_symmetry.space_group_name_H-M   'P 1'
#
loop_
_entity.id
_entity.type
_entity.pdbx_description
1 polymer ?
#
loop_
_entity_poly.entity_id
_entity_poly.type
_entity_poly.pdbx_seq_one_letter_code
_entity_poly.pdbx_strand_id
1 'polypeptide(L)'
;MHIGRSWGGGGHLEAACPCPLEPCGLVDRDKVVDECDQHSPMACKTMRTGHRPEDCPGVGRDVVVAIGRTETARSTVIDAASMEEAGYVNLFLLDALDDYRAAVEHEAAERIRMFPETPAGHAADWWDAATIPDAIVNEIDPETAS
;
A
#
# COMPACT_ATOMS: atom_id res chain seq x y z
N MET A 1 -8.31 0.98 11.67
CA MET A 1 -6.87 0.55 11.67
C MET A 1 -6.32 0.83 10.29
N HIS A 2 -5.19 1.52 10.18
CA HIS A 2 -4.63 1.83 8.87
C HIS A 2 -3.79 0.66 8.36
N ILE A 3 -4.00 0.24 7.13
CA ILE A 3 -3.39 -0.95 6.52
C ILE A 3 -2.89 -0.65 5.10
N GLY A 4 -1.81 -1.32 4.71
CA GLY A 4 -1.24 -1.28 3.38
C GLY A 4 -0.53 -2.57 3.00
N ARG A 5 -0.32 -2.74 1.70
CA ARG A 5 0.39 -3.85 1.05
C ARG A 5 1.75 -3.45 0.53
N SER A 6 1.99 -2.17 0.28
CA SER A 6 3.32 -1.68 -0.09
C SER A 6 4.27 -1.72 1.10
N TRP A 7 5.55 -1.96 0.81
CA TRP A 7 6.63 -1.87 1.78
C TRP A 7 6.96 -0.39 2.04
N GLY A 8 7.02 0.02 3.30
CA GLY A 8 7.44 1.38 3.69
C GLY A 8 6.34 2.45 3.75
N GLY A 9 5.07 2.09 3.59
CA GLY A 9 3.94 3.04 3.63
C GLY A 9 3.14 3.03 2.34
N GLY A 10 2.37 4.09 2.08
CA GLY A 10 1.53 4.18 0.88
C GLY A 10 2.37 4.24 -0.40
N GLY A 11 2.47 3.11 -1.09
CA GLY A 11 3.19 2.97 -2.36
C GLY A 11 2.24 2.92 -3.55
N HIS A 12 2.75 2.45 -4.69
CA HIS A 12 1.99 2.30 -5.94
C HIS A 12 0.70 1.48 -5.78
N LEU A 13 0.69 0.46 -4.91
CA LEU A 13 -0.51 -0.36 -4.68
C LEU A 13 -1.64 0.43 -4.02
N GLU A 14 -1.33 1.26 -3.02
CA GLU A 14 -2.30 2.13 -2.37
C GLU A 14 -2.67 3.31 -3.29
N ALA A 15 -1.75 3.75 -4.14
CA ALA A 15 -1.97 4.81 -5.12
C ALA A 15 -3.00 4.44 -6.19
N ALA A 16 -2.98 3.17 -6.63
CA ALA A 16 -3.93 2.62 -7.57
C ALA A 16 -5.22 2.10 -6.89
N CYS A 17 -5.28 2.11 -5.55
CA CYS A 17 -6.39 1.55 -4.81
C CYS A 17 -7.62 2.48 -4.84
N PRO A 18 -8.85 1.95 -5.05
CA PRO A 18 -10.07 2.77 -4.99
C PRO A 18 -10.46 3.18 -3.57
N CYS A 19 -9.81 2.61 -2.54
CA CYS A 19 -10.14 2.90 -1.15
C CYS A 19 -9.79 4.34 -0.74
N PRO A 20 -10.59 4.96 0.14
CA PRO A 20 -10.21 6.22 0.78
C PRO A 20 -8.89 6.08 1.53
N LEU A 21 -7.95 6.98 1.24
CA LEU A 21 -6.65 7.05 1.91
C LEU A 21 -6.70 7.99 3.11
N GLU A 22 -6.14 7.54 4.20
CA GLU A 22 -5.91 8.32 5.42
C GLU A 22 -4.69 9.24 5.24
N PRO A 23 -4.46 10.22 6.13
CA PRO A 23 -3.35 11.19 5.99
C PRO A 23 -1.96 10.58 5.86
N CYS A 24 -1.73 9.38 6.43
CA CYS A 24 -0.50 8.61 6.28
C CYS A 24 -0.35 7.89 4.93
N GLY A 25 -1.34 7.98 4.05
CA GLY A 25 -1.34 7.30 2.75
C GLY A 25 -1.70 5.82 2.80
N LEU A 26 -2.16 5.31 3.94
CA LEU A 26 -2.71 3.95 4.08
C LEU A 26 -4.24 3.97 4.06
N VAL A 27 -4.84 2.79 3.91
CA VAL A 27 -6.30 2.63 3.91
C VAL A 27 -6.80 2.32 5.32
N ASP A 28 -7.87 2.96 5.76
CA ASP A 28 -8.56 2.50 6.97
C ASP A 28 -9.34 1.21 6.66
N ARG A 29 -9.01 0.13 7.39
CA ARG A 29 -9.61 -1.20 7.24
C ARG A 29 -11.14 -1.15 7.24
N ASP A 30 -11.72 -0.26 8.03
CA ASP A 30 -13.17 -0.17 8.19
C ASP A 30 -13.84 0.68 7.08
N LYS A 31 -13.04 1.28 6.19
CA LYS A 31 -13.48 2.08 5.03
C LYS A 31 -13.10 1.43 3.69
N VAL A 32 -12.69 0.17 3.71
CA VAL A 32 -12.40 -0.59 2.49
C VAL A 32 -13.68 -0.72 1.67
N VAL A 33 -13.63 -0.29 0.41
CA VAL A 33 -14.76 -0.42 -0.53
C VAL A 33 -14.83 -1.84 -1.10
N ASP A 34 -16.04 -2.30 -1.42
CA ASP A 34 -16.29 -3.68 -1.87
C ASP A 34 -15.58 -4.01 -3.19
N GLU A 35 -15.39 -3.00 -4.04
CA GLU A 35 -14.68 -3.14 -5.32
C GLU A 35 -13.15 -3.25 -5.15
N CYS A 36 -12.62 -3.11 -3.94
CA CYS A 36 -11.19 -3.20 -3.68
C CYS A 36 -10.69 -4.64 -3.71
N ASP A 37 -9.90 -4.98 -4.72
CA ASP A 37 -9.29 -6.30 -4.83
C ASP A 37 -8.05 -6.47 -3.92
N GLN A 38 -7.55 -5.40 -3.30
CA GLN A 38 -6.32 -5.43 -2.48
C GLN A 38 -6.61 -5.61 -0.99
N HIS A 39 -7.51 -4.78 -0.45
CA HIS A 39 -7.75 -4.66 0.99
C HIS A 39 -9.04 -5.35 1.45
N SER A 40 -9.87 -5.84 0.51
CA SER A 40 -11.08 -6.57 0.87
C SER A 40 -10.72 -7.81 1.71
N PRO A 41 -11.42 -8.05 2.83
CA PRO A 41 -11.28 -9.28 3.60
C PRO A 41 -11.45 -10.54 2.75
N MET A 42 -12.29 -10.47 1.70
CA MET A 42 -12.52 -11.58 0.78
C MET A 42 -11.35 -11.87 -0.15
N ALA A 43 -10.45 -10.90 -0.37
CA ALA A 43 -9.28 -11.10 -1.21
C ALA A 43 -8.20 -11.98 -0.53
N CYS A 44 -8.29 -12.19 0.79
CA CYS A 44 -7.33 -12.97 1.60
C CYS A 44 -5.85 -12.57 1.38
N LYS A 45 -5.63 -11.33 0.97
CA LYS A 45 -4.31 -10.79 0.65
C LYS A 45 -3.63 -10.32 1.93
N THR A 46 -2.38 -10.74 2.15
CA THR A 46 -1.61 -10.32 3.33
C THR A 46 -1.33 -8.82 3.30
N MET A 47 -1.54 -8.14 4.44
CA MET A 47 -1.13 -6.76 4.68
C MET A 47 0.32 -6.75 5.16
N ARG A 48 1.12 -5.82 4.63
CA ARG A 48 2.56 -5.74 4.92
C ARG A 48 2.92 -4.58 5.84
N THR A 49 2.05 -3.57 5.89
CA THR A 49 2.20 -2.39 6.74
C THR A 49 0.87 -2.10 7.43
N GLY A 50 0.94 -1.58 8.65
CA GLY A 50 -0.24 -1.10 9.35
C GLY A 50 0.08 -0.50 10.71
N HIS A 51 -0.79 0.41 11.13
CA HIS A 51 -0.74 1.05 12.45
C HIS A 51 -2.14 1.43 12.92
N ARG A 52 -2.26 1.73 14.21
CA ARG A 52 -3.52 2.22 14.76
C ARG A 52 -3.71 3.70 14.41
N PRO A 53 -4.95 4.20 14.31
CA PRO A 53 -5.20 5.61 13.98
C PRO A 53 -4.48 6.60 14.92
N GLU A 54 -4.33 6.24 16.19
CA GLU A 54 -3.60 7.01 17.21
C GLU A 54 -2.09 7.14 16.96
N ASP A 55 -1.49 6.19 16.25
CA ASP A 55 -0.06 6.17 15.90
C ASP A 55 0.18 6.66 14.46
N CYS A 56 -0.80 7.34 13.88
CA CYS A 56 -0.73 7.80 12.49
C CYS A 56 0.30 8.93 12.35
N PRO A 57 1.32 8.78 11.49
CA PRO A 57 2.33 9.82 11.29
C PRO A 57 1.75 11.06 10.56
N GLY A 58 0.54 10.97 10.01
CA GLY A 58 -0.14 12.08 9.35
C GLY A 58 0.45 12.51 8.00
N VAL A 59 1.61 11.97 7.63
CA VAL A 59 2.36 12.28 6.40
C VAL A 59 2.40 11.06 5.49
N GLY A 60 2.13 11.26 4.19
CA GLY A 60 2.22 10.20 3.18
C GLY A 60 1.09 10.17 2.16
N ARG A 61 -0.09 10.75 2.45
CA ARG A 61 -1.21 10.77 1.50
C ARG A 61 -0.88 11.52 0.21
N ASP A 62 -0.26 12.69 0.34
CA ASP A 62 0.17 13.51 -0.79
C ASP A 62 1.14 12.76 -1.72
N VAL A 63 2.07 12.00 -1.13
CA VAL A 63 2.99 11.13 -1.86
C VAL A 63 2.24 10.06 -2.63
N VAL A 64 1.34 9.32 -1.99
CA VAL A 64 0.55 8.27 -2.65
C VAL A 64 -0.21 8.84 -3.84
N VAL A 65 -0.84 10.00 -3.67
CA VAL A 65 -1.54 10.68 -4.76
C VAL A 65 -0.57 11.07 -5.88
N ALA A 66 0.62 11.58 -5.55
CA ALA A 66 1.63 11.94 -6.54
C ALA A 66 2.12 10.70 -7.33
N ILE A 67 2.40 9.57 -6.66
CA ILE A 67 2.77 8.31 -7.30
C ILE A 67 1.68 7.86 -8.29
N GLY A 68 0.41 7.82 -7.84
CA GLY A 68 -0.71 7.37 -8.67
C GLY A 68 -0.95 8.28 -9.88
N ARG A 69 -0.77 9.59 -9.72
CA ARG A 69 -0.84 10.55 -10.84
C ARG A 69 0.28 10.34 -11.84
N THR A 70 1.50 10.04 -11.40
CA THR A 70 2.63 9.75 -12.28
C THR A 70 2.41 8.48 -13.08
N GLU A 71 1.88 7.41 -12.45
CA GLU A 71 1.51 6.18 -13.16
C GLU A 71 0.38 6.42 -14.18
N THR A 72 -0.64 7.20 -13.81
CA THR A 72 -1.72 7.59 -14.72
C THR A 72 -1.17 8.38 -15.91
N ALA A 73 -0.26 9.33 -15.68
CA ALA A 73 0.37 10.11 -16.74
C ALA A 73 1.19 9.21 -17.68
N ARG A 74 1.97 8.27 -17.13
CA ARG A 74 2.73 7.29 -17.90
C ARG A 74 1.82 6.44 -18.79
N SER A 75 0.73 5.88 -18.24
CA SER A 75 -0.24 5.10 -19.03
C SER A 75 -0.87 5.94 -20.13
N THR A 76 -1.31 7.16 -19.80
CA THR A 76 -1.95 8.08 -20.76
C THR A 76 -1.03 8.41 -21.93
N VAL A 77 0.28 8.60 -21.69
CA VAL A 77 1.27 8.85 -22.75
C VAL A 77 1.39 7.64 -23.68
N ILE A 78 1.42 6.42 -23.12
CA ILE A 78 1.50 5.18 -23.90
C ILE A 78 0.22 4.96 -24.71
N ASP A 79 -0.94 5.17 -24.09
CA ASP A 79 -2.24 5.01 -24.74
C ASP A 79 -2.39 6.00 -25.90
N ALA A 80 -2.03 7.28 -25.68
CA ALA A 80 -2.07 8.31 -26.70
C ALA A 80 -1.18 7.98 -27.90
N ALA A 81 0.05 7.51 -27.66
CA ALA A 81 0.93 7.07 -28.75
C ALA A 81 0.33 5.86 -29.48
N SER A 82 -0.29 4.92 -28.76
CA SER A 82 -0.88 3.72 -29.36
C SER A 82 -2.12 4.02 -30.21
N MET A 83 -2.77 5.17 -30.02
CA MET A 83 -3.90 5.62 -30.82
C MET A 83 -3.50 6.22 -32.18
N GLU A 84 -2.22 6.57 -32.38
CA GLU A 84 -1.74 7.10 -33.65
C GLU A 84 -1.23 5.99 -34.59
N GLU A 85 -1.55 6.08 -35.88
CA GLU A 85 -1.18 5.09 -36.89
C GLU A 85 0.34 4.89 -37.01
N ALA A 86 1.12 5.94 -36.73
CA ALA A 86 2.58 5.92 -36.66
C ALA A 86 3.09 6.27 -35.24
N GLY A 87 2.33 5.88 -34.22
CA GLY A 87 2.58 6.17 -32.82
C GLY A 87 4.04 6.10 -32.39
N TYR A 88 4.54 7.20 -31.81
CA TYR A 88 5.88 7.29 -31.26
C TYR A 88 5.83 7.74 -29.81
N VAL A 89 6.48 6.98 -28.93
CA VAL A 89 6.73 7.39 -27.54
C VAL A 89 8.16 7.86 -27.42
N ASN A 90 8.34 9.09 -26.93
CA ASN A 90 9.66 9.58 -26.57
C ASN A 90 10.12 8.86 -25.29
N LEU A 91 11.14 8.00 -25.40
CA LEU A 91 11.66 7.25 -24.26
C LEU A 91 12.20 8.15 -23.15
N PHE A 92 12.79 9.31 -23.48
CA PHE A 92 13.24 10.28 -22.47
C PHE A 92 12.09 10.85 -21.63
N LEU A 93 10.87 10.90 -22.19
CA LEU A 93 9.70 11.31 -21.43
C LEU A 93 9.25 10.21 -20.45
N LEU A 94 9.32 8.94 -20.86
CA LEU A 94 9.02 7.82 -19.96
C LEU A 94 10.04 7.72 -18.83
N ASP A 95 11.33 7.84 -19.15
CA ASP A 95 12.41 7.84 -18.16
C ASP A 95 12.22 8.99 -17.16
N ALA A 96 11.88 10.20 -17.63
CA ALA A 96 11.61 11.33 -16.75
C ALA A 96 10.42 11.12 -15.81
N LEU A 97 9.36 10.43 -16.27
CA LEU A 97 8.21 10.09 -15.43
C LEU A 97 8.59 9.03 -14.39
N ASP A 98 9.34 8.01 -14.79
CA ASP A 98 9.80 6.94 -13.89
C ASP A 98 10.80 7.51 -12.84
N ASP A 99 11.70 8.41 -13.24
CA ASP A 99 12.60 9.14 -12.33
C ASP A 99 11.84 10.02 -11.33
N TYR A 100 10.83 10.76 -11.80
CA TYR A 100 9.99 11.56 -10.93
C TYR A 100 9.24 10.70 -9.91
N ARG A 101 8.70 9.54 -10.34
CA ARG A 101 8.06 8.58 -9.43
C ARG A 101 9.03 8.09 -8.37
N ALA A 102 10.24 7.68 -8.76
CA ALA A 102 11.27 7.21 -7.84
C ALA A 102 11.69 8.30 -6.84
N ALA A 103 11.81 9.56 -7.28
CA ALA A 103 12.12 10.69 -6.41
C ALA A 103 11.02 10.93 -5.36
N VAL A 104 9.75 10.85 -5.77
CA VAL A 104 8.59 10.99 -4.86
C VAL A 104 8.56 9.84 -3.85
N GLU A 105 8.75 8.59 -4.29
CA GLU A 105 8.84 7.42 -3.41
C GLU A 105 9.98 7.57 -2.38
N HIS A 106 11.14 8.08 -2.82
CA HIS A 106 12.27 8.35 -1.94
C HIS A 106 11.96 9.44 -0.90
N GLU A 107 11.38 10.56 -1.31
CA GLU A 107 10.98 11.63 -0.40
C GLU A 107 9.95 11.15 0.64
N ALA A 108 9.00 10.29 0.23
CA ALA A 108 8.06 9.65 1.15
C ALA A 108 8.76 8.86 2.25
N ALA A 109 9.69 8.01 1.84
CA ALA A 109 10.44 7.16 2.76
C ALA A 109 11.26 8.01 3.73
N GLU A 110 11.86 9.11 3.26
CA GLU A 110 12.60 10.05 4.09
C GLU A 110 11.69 10.80 5.06
N ARG A 111 10.52 11.28 4.63
CA ARG A 111 9.53 11.92 5.52
C ARG A 111 9.06 10.97 6.62
N ILE A 112 8.74 9.71 6.26
CA ILE A 112 8.33 8.69 7.24
C ILE A 112 9.48 8.39 8.23
N ARG A 113 10.74 8.37 7.78
CA ARG A 113 11.92 8.20 8.65
C ARG A 113 12.17 9.41 9.56
N MET A 114 11.96 10.63 9.07
CA MET A 114 12.25 11.88 9.79
C MET A 114 11.21 12.24 10.87
N PHE A 115 10.04 11.59 10.91
CA PHE A 115 9.06 11.73 11.98
C PHE A 115 9.01 10.49 12.91
N PRO A 116 10.05 10.22 13.74
CA PRO A 116 9.98 9.17 14.75
C PRO A 116 9.18 9.56 16.01
N GLU A 117 8.66 10.79 16.12
CA GLU A 117 8.05 11.29 17.36
C GLU A 117 6.51 11.31 17.34
N THR A 118 5.93 10.14 17.54
CA THR A 118 4.71 9.91 18.35
C THR A 118 4.98 8.66 19.20
N PRO A 119 4.56 8.59 20.47
CA PRO A 119 5.29 7.92 21.56
C PRO A 119 5.36 6.39 21.43
N ALA A 120 6.24 5.92 20.55
CA ALA A 120 6.66 4.53 20.43
C ALA A 120 7.66 4.18 21.55
N GLY A 121 7.22 4.35 22.79
CA GLY A 121 7.78 3.63 23.94
C GLY A 121 7.32 2.18 24.03
N HIS A 122 6.49 1.70 23.09
CA HIS A 122 5.92 0.34 23.11
C HIS A 122 5.95 -0.41 21.76
N ALA A 123 6.70 0.08 20.75
CA ALA A 123 6.85 -0.61 19.47
C ALA A 123 7.88 -1.76 19.50
N ALA A 124 8.45 -2.09 20.66
CA ALA A 124 9.38 -3.20 20.83
C ALA A 124 8.70 -4.58 20.93
N ASP A 125 7.37 -4.66 21.10
CA ASP A 125 6.69 -5.93 21.42
C ASP A 125 5.95 -6.60 20.24
N TRP A 126 5.92 -6.01 19.05
CA TRP A 126 5.11 -6.55 17.93
C TRP A 126 5.86 -7.51 16.99
N TRP A 127 7.15 -7.78 17.26
CA TRP A 127 7.96 -8.79 16.56
C TRP A 127 8.60 -9.81 17.50
N ASP A 128 8.06 -10.00 18.71
CA ASP A 128 8.37 -11.20 19.47
C ASP A 128 7.58 -12.37 18.88
N ALA A 129 8.28 -13.14 18.06
CA ALA A 129 7.85 -14.41 17.51
C ALA A 129 7.66 -15.45 18.64
N ALA A 130 6.61 -15.31 19.45
CA ALA A 130 6.25 -16.29 20.49
C ALA A 130 4.82 -16.10 21.03
N THR A 131 3.79 -16.07 20.19
CA THR A 131 2.42 -16.46 20.60
C THR A 131 1.56 -16.70 19.36
N ILE A 132 1.74 -17.87 18.75
CA ILE A 132 0.60 -18.52 18.10
C ILE A 132 -0.30 -18.96 19.26
N PRO A 133 -1.54 -18.46 19.42
CA PRO A 133 -2.47 -19.13 20.29
C PRO A 133 -2.69 -20.54 19.73
N ASP A 134 -2.46 -21.56 20.55
CA ASP A 134 -2.72 -23.00 20.28
C ASP A 134 -4.20 -23.34 19.99
N ALA A 135 -4.99 -22.37 19.56
CA ALA A 135 -6.41 -22.51 19.30
C ALA A 135 -6.70 -22.10 17.85
N ILE A 136 -6.34 -22.96 16.91
CA ILE A 136 -7.11 -23.40 15.73
C ILE A 136 -6.37 -24.64 15.20
N VAL A 137 -6.54 -25.76 15.91
CA VAL A 137 -6.48 -27.09 15.30
C VAL A 137 -7.87 -27.66 15.51
N ASN A 138 -8.76 -27.38 14.57
CA ASN A 138 -10.06 -28.02 14.56
C ASN A 138 -9.87 -29.51 14.36
N GLU A 139 -10.49 -30.24 15.28
CA GLU A 139 -10.75 -31.67 15.29
C GLU A 139 -11.18 -32.16 13.90
N ILE A 140 -10.32 -32.94 13.25
CA ILE A 140 -10.75 -33.94 12.27
C ILE A 140 -10.61 -35.27 12.99
N ASP A 141 -11.74 -35.76 13.48
CA ASP A 141 -11.90 -37.05 14.12
C ASP A 141 -11.79 -38.17 13.07
N PRO A 142 -10.78 -39.06 13.10
CA PRO A 142 -10.56 -40.05 12.04
C PRO A 142 -11.43 -41.32 12.12
N GLU A 143 -12.46 -41.40 12.99
CA GLU A 143 -13.27 -42.62 13.19
C GLU A 143 -14.65 -42.65 12.51
N THR A 144 -14.88 -41.89 11.42
CA THR A 144 -16.11 -42.02 10.61
C THR A 144 -15.86 -42.23 9.12
N ALA A 145 -14.88 -43.06 8.78
CA ALA A 145 -14.79 -43.71 7.47
C ALA A 145 -15.03 -45.22 7.66
N SER A 146 -16.30 -45.64 7.55
CA SER A 146 -16.71 -47.02 7.26
C SER A 146 -17.12 -47.13 5.80
#